data_AF-A0A363N5U5-F1
#
_entry.id   AF-A0A363N5U5-F1
#
_cell.length_a   1.000
_cell.length_b   1.000
_cell.length_c   1.000
_cell.angle_alpha   90.00
_cell.angle_beta   90.00
_cell.angle_gamma   90.00
#
_symmetry.space_group_name_H-M   'P 1'
#
loop_
_entity.id
_entity.type
_entity.pdbx_description
1 polymer ?
#
loop_
_entity_poly.entity_id
_entity_poly.type
_entity_poly.pdbx_seq_one_letter_code
_entity_poly.pdbx_strand_id
1 'polypeptide(L)'
;MKKLIFMLFLFIGIAAQAQDKKKFEKPTIVEASCGECQFGMKGKSCDLAVRIDGKTYFVDGTTIHDHGDAHAEDGFCNAIRKASVTGTIEKNRFKATSFTLVNEK
;
A
#
# COMPACT_ATOMS: atom_id res chain seq x y z
N MET A 1 8.49 31.50 -33.15
CA MET A 1 7.62 31.28 -31.96
C MET A 1 6.69 30.06 -32.06
N LYS A 2 6.15 29.69 -33.24
CA LYS A 2 5.32 28.48 -33.39
C LYS A 2 6.04 27.13 -33.16
N LYS A 3 7.35 27.05 -33.43
CA LYS A 3 8.14 25.82 -33.23
C LYS A 3 8.48 25.50 -31.77
N LEU A 4 8.52 26.53 -30.90
CA LEU A 4 8.81 26.37 -29.47
C LEU A 4 7.59 25.84 -28.69
N ILE A 5 6.38 26.23 -29.09
CA ILE A 5 5.13 25.73 -28.49
C ILE A 5 4.92 24.25 -28.81
N PHE A 6 5.35 23.79 -30.00
CA PHE A 6 5.25 22.39 -30.40
C PHE A 6 6.22 21.47 -29.64
N MET A 7 7.38 22.00 -29.21
CA MET A 7 8.34 21.25 -28.38
C MET A 7 7.87 21.07 -26.94
N LEU A 8 7.12 22.02 -26.38
CA LEU A 8 6.63 21.94 -25.00
C LEU A 8 5.54 20.87 -24.82
N PHE A 9 4.75 20.59 -25.87
CA PHE A 9 3.73 19.53 -25.86
C PHE A 9 4.30 18.10 -25.89
N LEU A 10 5.54 17.91 -26.36
CA LEU A 10 6.15 16.58 -26.50
C LEU A 10 6.63 15.99 -25.16
N PHE A 11 6.96 16.84 -24.18
CA PHE A 11 7.46 16.40 -22.87
C PHE A 11 6.36 15.98 -21.88
N ILE A 12 5.12 16.39 -22.09
CA ILE A 12 4.00 16.06 -21.18
C ILE A 12 3.51 14.61 -21.37
N GLY A 13 3.70 14.03 -22.56
CA GLY A 13 3.23 12.68 -22.89
C GLY A 13 3.99 11.53 -22.22
N ILE A 14 5.23 11.75 -21.77
CA ILE A 14 6.12 10.68 -21.28
C ILE A 14 5.83 10.32 -19.81
N ALA A 15 5.27 11.24 -19.02
CA ALA A 15 4.99 10.99 -17.59
C ALA A 15 3.75 10.10 -17.36
N ALA A 16 2.89 9.91 -18.36
CA ALA A 16 1.64 9.17 -18.22
C ALA A 16 1.79 7.63 -18.25
N GLN A 17 2.95 7.10 -18.64
CA GLN A 17 3.14 5.65 -18.86
C GLN A 17 3.98 4.94 -17.78
N ALA A 18 4.36 5.60 -16.69
CA ALA A 18 5.31 5.05 -15.71
C ALA A 18 4.69 4.26 -14.54
N GLN A 19 3.38 3.94 -14.56
CA GLN A 19 2.78 3.10 -13.51
C GLN A 19 2.88 1.62 -13.86
N ASP A 20 4.10 1.10 -13.89
CA ASP A 20 4.33 -0.34 -13.95
C ASP A 20 3.71 -0.99 -12.70
N LYS A 21 2.88 -2.02 -12.93
CA LYS A 21 2.25 -2.80 -11.86
C LYS A 21 3.34 -3.60 -11.13
N LYS A 22 3.74 -3.16 -9.94
CA LYS A 22 4.71 -3.90 -9.12
C LYS A 22 4.05 -5.14 -8.53
N LYS A 23 4.52 -6.33 -8.93
CA LYS A 23 4.03 -7.63 -8.45
C LYS A 23 4.94 -8.21 -7.36
N PHE A 24 4.33 -8.86 -6.38
CA PHE A 24 4.99 -9.57 -5.27
C PHE A 24 4.55 -11.03 -5.34
N GLU A 25 5.19 -11.79 -6.24
CA GLU A 25 4.85 -13.19 -6.51
C GLU A 25 5.36 -14.15 -5.43
N LYS A 26 6.39 -13.74 -4.68
CA LYS A 26 6.94 -14.49 -3.55
C LYS A 26 6.59 -13.79 -2.24
N PRO A 27 6.37 -14.54 -1.15
CA PRO A 27 6.09 -13.98 0.16
C PRO A 27 7.16 -12.96 0.56
N THR A 28 6.73 -11.74 0.84
CA THR A 28 7.61 -10.61 1.18
C THR A 28 7.18 -10.06 2.53
N ILE A 29 8.13 -9.86 3.44
CA ILE A 29 7.84 -9.25 4.74
C ILE A 29 7.75 -7.73 4.57
N VAL A 30 6.61 -7.19 4.99
CA VAL A 30 6.30 -5.76 4.95
C VAL A 30 5.74 -5.32 6.29
N GLU A 31 5.77 -4.03 6.57
CA GLU A 31 5.03 -3.49 7.69
C GLU A 31 3.55 -3.36 7.33
N ALA A 32 2.68 -3.67 8.28
CA ALA A 32 1.23 -3.60 8.13
C ALA A 32 0.58 -3.01 9.38
N SER A 33 -0.40 -2.15 9.17
CA SER A 33 -1.09 -1.42 10.24
C SER A 33 -2.36 -0.74 9.72
N CYS A 34 -3.06 0.00 10.59
CA CYS A 34 -4.12 0.90 10.17
C CYS A 34 -3.52 2.09 9.39
N GLY A 35 -4.01 2.31 8.16
CA GLY A 35 -3.53 3.37 7.28
C GLY A 35 -3.73 4.75 7.88
N GLU A 36 -4.91 5.01 8.43
CA GLU A 36 -5.28 6.29 9.01
C GLU A 36 -4.57 6.53 10.36
N CYS A 37 -4.62 5.56 11.27
CA CYS A 37 -4.12 5.75 12.63
C CYS A 37 -2.59 5.74 12.71
N GLN A 38 -1.93 4.84 11.99
CA GLN A 38 -0.49 4.57 12.19
C GLN A 38 0.37 5.07 11.02
N PHE A 39 -0.20 5.17 9.82
CA PHE A 39 0.51 5.66 8.63
C PHE A 39 0.10 7.06 8.16
N GLY A 40 -0.85 7.71 8.84
CA GLY A 40 -1.29 9.07 8.51
C GLY A 40 -1.94 9.21 7.13
N MET A 41 -2.49 8.12 6.60
CA MET A 41 -3.19 8.12 5.32
C MET A 41 -4.51 8.88 5.45
N LYS A 42 -4.95 9.52 4.37
CA LYS A 42 -6.23 10.24 4.36
C LYS A 42 -7.38 9.24 4.35
N GLY A 43 -8.25 9.34 5.35
CA GLY A 43 -9.43 8.52 5.53
C GLY A 43 -10.12 8.88 6.84
N LYS A 44 -11.28 8.27 7.11
CA LYS A 44 -11.96 8.33 8.41
C LYS A 44 -12.31 6.94 8.94
N SER A 45 -11.87 5.91 8.24
CA SER A 45 -12.03 4.49 8.53
C SER A 45 -10.82 3.95 9.30
N CYS A 46 -10.91 2.69 9.73
CA CYS A 46 -9.78 1.92 10.26
C CYS A 46 -9.32 0.93 9.18
N ASP A 47 -8.76 1.44 8.08
CA ASP A 47 -8.47 0.61 6.91
C ASP A 47 -7.09 -0.02 7.02
N LEU A 48 -6.99 -1.29 6.64
CA LEU A 48 -5.72 -2.00 6.61
C LEU A 48 -4.82 -1.41 5.51
N ALA A 49 -3.56 -1.18 5.86
CA ALA A 49 -2.53 -0.70 4.96
C ALA A 49 -1.21 -1.45 5.15
N VAL A 50 -0.40 -1.47 4.09
CA VAL A 50 0.99 -1.95 4.13
C VAL A 50 1.95 -0.83 3.75
N ARG A 51 3.15 -0.84 4.34
CA ARG A 51 4.27 0.03 3.96
C ARG A 51 5.33 -0.79 3.25
N ILE A 52 5.57 -0.44 1.99
CA ILE A 52 6.50 -1.12 1.08
C ILE A 52 7.45 -0.07 0.51
N ASP A 53 8.76 -0.26 0.73
CA ASP A 53 9.80 0.68 0.31
C ASP A 53 9.52 2.13 0.76
N GLY A 54 9.03 2.29 2.00
CA GLY A 54 8.67 3.59 2.59
C GLY A 54 7.37 4.21 2.07
N LYS A 55 6.69 3.58 1.10
CA LYS A 55 5.39 4.04 0.57
C LYS A 55 4.25 3.23 1.15
N THR A 56 3.14 3.88 1.47
CA THR A 56 1.98 3.22 2.07
C THR A 56 0.88 3.00 1.06
N TYR A 57 0.21 1.85 1.18
CA TYR A 57 -0.85 1.43 0.29
C TYR A 57 -1.97 0.81 1.13
N PHE A 58 -3.20 1.26 0.91
CA PHE A 58 -4.35 0.55 1.44
C PHE A 58 -4.43 -0.84 0.81
N VAL A 59 -4.85 -1.81 1.61
CA VAL A 59 -4.95 -3.20 1.22
C VAL A 59 -6.36 -3.50 0.70
N ASP A 60 -6.43 -4.22 -0.42
CA ASP A 60 -7.64 -4.87 -0.91
C ASP A 60 -7.50 -6.38 -0.73
N GLY A 61 -8.63 -7.07 -0.46
CA GLY A 61 -8.69 -8.53 -0.37
C GLY A 61 -8.71 -9.10 1.05
N THR A 62 -8.36 -8.29 2.05
CA THR A 62 -8.49 -8.60 3.48
C THR A 62 -8.63 -7.29 4.27
N THR A 63 -9.25 -7.35 5.44
CA THR A 63 -9.53 -6.19 6.30
C THR A 63 -8.77 -6.29 7.62
N ILE A 64 -8.75 -5.19 8.36
CA ILE A 64 -8.10 -5.12 9.68
C ILE A 64 -8.68 -6.14 10.68
N HIS A 65 -9.98 -6.45 10.56
CA HIS A 65 -10.72 -7.32 11.47
C HIS A 65 -10.55 -8.82 11.16
N ASP A 66 -10.10 -9.15 9.95
CA ASP A 66 -9.78 -10.54 9.55
C ASP A 66 -8.50 -11.06 10.24
N HIS A 67 -7.81 -10.18 10.96
CA HIS A 67 -6.51 -10.42 11.58
C HIS A 67 -6.50 -10.19 13.09
N GLY A 68 -7.68 -10.07 13.71
CA GLY A 68 -7.84 -9.88 15.16
C GLY A 68 -8.59 -8.60 15.51
N ASP A 69 -8.62 -8.28 16.81
CA ASP A 69 -9.18 -7.01 17.28
C ASP A 69 -8.25 -5.86 16.92
N ALA A 70 -8.74 -4.96 16.07
CA ALA A 70 -8.01 -3.78 15.62
C ALA A 70 -7.60 -2.84 16.77
N HIS A 71 -8.34 -2.86 17.89
CA HIS A 71 -8.12 -1.98 19.04
C HIS A 71 -7.46 -2.67 20.23
N ALA A 72 -7.05 -3.94 20.10
CA ALA A 72 -6.19 -4.59 21.09
C ALA A 72 -4.84 -3.85 21.21
N GLU A 73 -4.06 -4.14 22.25
CA GLU A 73 -2.73 -3.54 22.44
C GLU A 73 -1.80 -3.79 21.24
N ASP A 74 -1.85 -5.00 20.68
CA ASP A 74 -1.17 -5.39 19.43
C ASP A 74 -2.09 -5.26 18.20
N GLY A 75 -3.25 -4.62 18.36
CA GLY A 75 -4.19 -4.35 17.29
C GLY A 75 -3.63 -3.34 16.30
N PHE A 76 -4.02 -3.46 15.03
CA PHE A 76 -3.48 -2.62 13.96
C PHE A 76 -3.78 -1.12 14.10
N CYS A 77 -4.78 -0.70 14.90
CA CYS A 77 -4.98 0.72 15.20
C CYS A 77 -3.95 1.26 16.20
N ASN A 78 -3.32 0.39 16.98
CA ASN A 78 -2.41 0.75 18.08
C ASN A 78 -0.95 0.37 17.79
N ALA A 79 -0.70 -0.57 16.87
CA ALA A 79 0.62 -1.09 16.58
C ALA A 79 0.91 -1.23 15.07
N ILE A 80 2.17 -1.02 14.70
CA ILE A 80 2.71 -1.41 13.39
C ILE A 80 3.29 -2.81 13.55
N ARG A 81 2.81 -3.76 12.75
CA ARG A 81 3.23 -5.17 12.78
C ARG A 81 3.91 -5.54 11.47
N LYS A 82 4.47 -6.75 11.41
CA LYS A 82 5.00 -7.34 10.17
C LYS A 82 4.02 -8.37 9.61
N ALA A 83 3.84 -8.35 8.30
CA ALA A 83 3.07 -9.33 7.57
C ALA A 83 3.89 -9.88 6.39
N SER A 84 3.76 -11.18 6.14
CA SER A 84 4.21 -11.83 4.92
C SER A 84 3.10 -11.72 3.87
N VAL A 85 3.38 -11.01 2.77
CA VAL A 85 2.39 -10.70 1.73
C VAL A 85 2.80 -11.18 0.35
N THR A 86 1.80 -11.56 -0.44
CA THR A 86 1.89 -11.67 -1.90
C THR A 86 0.75 -10.86 -2.52
N GLY A 87 0.95 -10.32 -3.71
CA GLY A 87 -0.04 -9.44 -4.31
C GLY A 87 0.50 -8.55 -5.41
N THR A 88 -0.24 -7.50 -5.74
CA THR A 88 0.17 -6.52 -6.76
C THR A 88 -0.24 -5.12 -6.33
N ILE A 89 0.62 -4.14 -6.58
CA ILE A 89 0.25 -2.72 -6.47
C ILE A 89 -0.40 -2.29 -7.77
N GLU A 90 -1.68 -1.90 -7.70
CA GLU A 90 -2.44 -1.36 -8.82
C GLU A 90 -3.20 -0.12 -8.37
N LYS A 91 -3.12 0.98 -9.14
CA LYS A 91 -3.83 2.24 -8.85
C LYS A 91 -3.62 2.73 -7.40
N ASN A 92 -2.37 2.67 -6.91
CA ASN A 92 -1.97 3.05 -5.54
C ASN A 92 -2.63 2.25 -4.41
N ARG A 93 -3.09 1.02 -4.68
CA ARG A 93 -3.56 0.08 -3.66
C ARG A 93 -2.80 -1.23 -3.77
N PHE A 94 -2.59 -1.89 -2.64
CA PHE A 94 -2.01 -3.23 -2.59
C PHE A 94 -3.13 -4.26 -2.62
N LYS A 95 -3.29 -4.94 -3.76
CA LYS A 95 -4.24 -6.05 -3.89
C LYS A 95 -3.58 -7.31 -3.38
N ALA A 96 -3.94 -7.72 -2.15
CA ALA A 96 -3.37 -8.89 -1.52
C ALA A 96 -3.93 -10.16 -2.16
N THR A 97 -3.02 -11.07 -2.54
CA THR A 97 -3.35 -12.47 -2.84
C THR A 97 -3.20 -13.32 -1.58
N SER A 98 -2.20 -13.01 -0.75
CA SER A 98 -2.03 -13.57 0.58
C SER A 98 -1.58 -12.49 1.56
N PHE A 99 -2.02 -12.62 2.80
CA PHE A 99 -1.62 -11.75 3.90
C PHE A 99 -1.55 -12.60 5.17
N THR A 100 -0.37 -12.73 5.76
CA THR A 100 -0.19 -13.53 6.98
C THR A 100 0.66 -12.75 7.97
N LEU A 101 0.11 -12.48 9.15
CA LEU A 101 0.85 -11.84 10.22
C LEU A 101 2.05 -12.70 10.61
N VAL A 102 3.20 -12.06 10.74
CA VAL A 102 4.39 -12.70 11.29
C VAL A 102 4.26 -12.60 12.81
N ASN A 103 4.17 -13.76 13.47
CA ASN A 103 4.22 -13.80 14.92
C ASN A 103 5.66 -13.53 15.37
N GLU A 104 5.89 -12.42 16.05
CA GLU A 104 7.11 -12.22 16.83
C GLU A 104 6.92 -13.05 18.11
N LYS A 105 7.52 -14.25 18.14
CA LYS A 105 7.67 -15.05 19.36
C LYS A 105 8.88 -14.55 20.14
#